data_AF-Q99643-F1
#
_entry.id   AF-Q99643-F1
#
_cell.length_a   1.000
_cell.length_b   1.000
_cell.length_c   1.000
_cell.angle_alpha   90.00
_cell.angle_beta   90.00
_cell.angle_gamma   90.00
#
_symmetry.space_group_name_H-M   'P 1'
#
loop_
_entity.id
_entity.type
_entity.pdbx_description
1 polymer ?
#
loop_
_entity_poly.entity_id
_entity_poly.type
_entity_poly.pdbx_seq_one_letter_code
_entity_poly.pdbx_strand_id
1 'polypeptide(L)'
;MAALLLRHVGRHCLRAHFSPQLCIRNAVPLGTTAKEEMERFWNKNIGSNRPLSPHITIYSWSLPMAMSICHRGTGIALSAGVSLFGMSALLLPGNFESYLELVKSLCLGPALIHTAKFALVFPLMYHTWNGIRHLMWDLGKGLKIPQLYQSGVVVLVLTVLSSMGLAAM
;
A
#
# COMPACT_ATOMS: atom_id res chain seq x y z
N MET A 1 -33.77 34.16 -2.92
CA MET A 1 -34.20 33.71 -4.27
C MET A 1 -33.02 33.46 -5.22
N ALA A 2 -32.03 34.37 -5.33
CA ALA A 2 -30.88 34.23 -6.24
C ALA A 2 -30.03 32.95 -6.05
N ALA A 3 -29.77 32.53 -4.80
CA ALA A 3 -28.96 31.33 -4.52
C ALA A 3 -29.60 30.01 -5.01
N LEU A 4 -30.93 29.93 -5.04
CA LEU A 4 -31.65 28.75 -5.54
C LEU A 4 -31.57 28.66 -7.07
N LEU A 5 -31.66 29.81 -7.76
CA LEU A 5 -31.49 29.88 -9.21
C LEU A 5 -30.06 29.48 -9.63
N LEU A 6 -29.03 29.97 -8.94
CA LEU A 6 -27.63 29.59 -9.19
C LEU A 6 -27.38 28.09 -9.02
N ARG A 7 -27.97 27.46 -7.98
CA ARG A 7 -27.87 26.00 -7.79
C ARG A 7 -28.58 25.21 -8.90
N HIS A 8 -29.73 25.68 -9.38
CA HIS A 8 -30.46 25.00 -10.46
C HIS A 8 -29.71 25.06 -11.79
N VAL A 9 -29.16 26.24 -12.13
CA VAL A 9 -28.34 26.43 -13.34
C VAL A 9 -27.08 25.56 -13.27
N GLY A 10 -26.37 25.57 -12.13
CA GLY A 10 -25.17 24.74 -11.94
C GLY A 10 -25.43 23.24 -12.09
N ARG A 11 -26.55 22.73 -11.54
CA ARG A 11 -26.96 21.32 -11.72
C ARG A 11 -27.29 20.97 -13.16
N HIS A 12 -27.94 21.87 -13.90
CA HIS A 12 -28.24 21.66 -15.32
C HIS A 12 -26.97 21.65 -16.18
N CYS A 13 -26.02 22.56 -15.93
CA CYS A 13 -24.73 22.58 -16.61
C CYS A 13 -23.93 21.30 -16.34
N LEU A 14 -23.89 20.83 -15.08
CA LEU A 14 -23.24 19.57 -14.72
C LEU A 14 -23.88 18.38 -15.44
N ARG A 15 -25.22 18.28 -15.44
CA ARG A 15 -25.93 17.20 -16.15
C ARG A 15 -25.72 17.24 -17.67
N ALA A 16 -25.61 18.43 -18.27
CA ALA A 16 -25.33 18.57 -19.69
C ALA A 16 -23.90 18.12 -20.05
N HIS A 17 -22.91 18.41 -19.20
CA HIS A 17 -21.54 17.91 -19.36
C HIS A 17 -21.40 16.41 -19.14
N PHE A 18 -22.23 15.83 -18.27
CA PHE A 18 -22.29 14.39 -18.05
C PHE A 18 -23.30 13.69 -18.98
N SER A 19 -23.63 14.24 -20.16
CA SER A 19 -24.42 13.50 -21.14
C SER A 19 -23.62 12.28 -21.62
N PRO A 20 -24.06 11.04 -21.30
CA PRO A 20 -23.35 9.83 -21.72
C PRO A 20 -23.29 9.70 -23.25
N GLN A 21 -24.17 10.41 -23.95
CA GLN A 21 -24.32 10.35 -25.40
C GLN A 21 -23.09 10.85 -26.16
N LEU A 22 -22.29 11.76 -25.58
CA LEU A 22 -21.05 12.26 -26.21
C LEU A 22 -19.92 11.24 -26.20
N CYS A 23 -19.88 10.33 -25.23
CA CYS A 23 -18.82 9.31 -25.14
C CYS A 23 -19.06 8.10 -26.05
N ILE A 24 -20.30 7.84 -26.47
CA ILE A 24 -20.65 6.61 -27.21
C ILE A 24 -20.39 6.73 -28.71
N ARG A 25 -20.37 7.95 -29.28
CA ARG A 25 -20.32 8.15 -30.75
C ARG A 25 -19.08 7.57 -31.45
N ASN A 26 -17.97 7.36 -30.73
CA ASN A 26 -16.72 6.85 -31.29
C ASN A 26 -16.31 5.47 -30.74
N ALA A 27 -17.21 4.76 -30.05
CA ALA A 27 -16.94 3.39 -29.64
C ALA A 27 -16.97 2.47 -30.87
N VAL A 28 -15.80 2.16 -31.42
CA VAL A 28 -15.65 1.11 -32.44
C VAL A 28 -16.08 -0.22 -31.78
N PRO A 29 -17.01 -0.98 -32.37
CA PRO A 29 -17.36 -2.29 -31.85
C PRO A 29 -16.11 -3.19 -31.93
N LEU A 30 -15.61 -3.64 -30.78
CA LEU A 30 -14.61 -4.69 -30.74
C LEU A 30 -15.24 -5.97 -31.33
N GLY A 31 -14.59 -6.56 -32.33
CA GLY A 31 -15.08 -7.78 -32.99
C GLY A 31 -15.10 -9.02 -32.11
N THR A 32 -14.45 -8.95 -30.95
CA THR A 32 -14.40 -9.97 -29.89
C THR A 32 -14.50 -9.29 -28.53
N THR A 33 -15.05 -10.00 -27.54
CA THR A 33 -14.99 -9.49 -26.17
C THR A 33 -13.59 -9.72 -25.60
N ALA A 34 -13.13 -8.86 -24.69
CA ALA A 34 -11.85 -9.07 -23.98
C ALA A 34 -11.81 -10.44 -23.27
N LYS A 35 -12.97 -10.95 -22.85
CA LYS A 35 -13.13 -12.28 -22.27
C LYS A 35 -12.84 -13.38 -23.30
N GLU A 36 -13.44 -13.31 -24.48
CA GLU A 36 -13.20 -14.27 -25.58
C GLU A 36 -11.74 -14.29 -26.02
N GLU A 37 -11.12 -13.12 -26.14
CA GLU A 37 -9.69 -12.99 -26.49
C GLU A 37 -8.80 -13.66 -25.43
N MET A 38 -9.11 -13.43 -24.15
CA MET A 38 -8.40 -14.03 -23.02
C MET A 38 -8.59 -15.56 -22.99
N GLU A 39 -9.82 -16.05 -23.18
CA GLU A 39 -10.11 -17.49 -23.26
C GLU A 39 -9.37 -18.16 -24.42
N ARG A 40 -9.38 -17.54 -25.61
CA ARG A 40 -8.64 -18.02 -26.78
C ARG A 40 -7.13 -18.09 -26.50
N PHE A 41 -6.56 -17.08 -25.85
CA PHE A 41 -5.16 -17.06 -25.45
C PHE A 41 -4.84 -18.21 -24.48
N TRP A 42 -5.63 -18.41 -23.43
CA TRP A 42 -5.40 -19.48 -22.46
C TRP A 42 -5.56 -20.86 -23.07
N ASN A 43 -6.63 -21.11 -23.83
CA ASN A 43 -6.87 -22.38 -24.51
C ASN A 43 -5.71 -22.76 -25.44
N LYS A 44 -5.14 -21.78 -26.16
CA LYS A 44 -3.94 -21.99 -26.99
C LYS A 44 -2.71 -22.37 -26.16
N ASN A 45 -2.45 -21.68 -25.05
CA ASN A 45 -1.27 -21.95 -24.22
C ASN A 45 -1.39 -23.29 -23.46
N ILE A 46 -2.58 -23.63 -22.97
CA ILE A 46 -2.89 -24.92 -22.35
C ILE A 46 -2.71 -26.06 -23.37
N GLY A 47 -3.29 -25.92 -24.57
CA GLY A 47 -3.16 -26.93 -25.62
C GLY A 47 -1.72 -27.12 -26.14
N SER A 48 -0.83 -26.14 -25.90
CA SER A 48 0.60 -26.23 -26.24
C SER A 48 1.51 -26.53 -25.03
N ASN A 49 0.95 -26.85 -23.86
CA ASN A 49 1.68 -27.13 -22.62
C ASN A 49 2.71 -26.05 -22.26
N ARG A 50 2.39 -24.77 -22.50
CA ARG A 50 3.30 -23.68 -22.17
C ARG A 50 3.31 -23.42 -20.65
N PRO A 51 4.47 -23.13 -20.05
CA PRO A 51 4.53 -22.76 -18.65
C PRO A 51 3.78 -21.44 -18.42
N LEU A 52 3.06 -21.34 -17.29
CA LEU A 52 2.25 -20.17 -16.95
C LEU A 52 3.09 -18.90 -16.77
N SER A 53 4.22 -19.03 -16.09
CA SER A 53 5.19 -17.96 -15.89
C SER A 53 6.57 -18.56 -15.61
N PRO A 54 7.65 -17.80 -15.82
CA PRO A 54 8.95 -18.19 -15.29
C PRO A 54 8.91 -18.30 -13.76
N HIS A 55 9.75 -19.16 -13.20
CA HIS A 55 9.84 -19.31 -11.74
C HIS A 55 10.50 -18.07 -11.11
N ILE A 56 10.09 -17.71 -9.89
CA ILE A 56 10.54 -16.46 -9.25
C ILE A 56 12.07 -16.38 -9.04
N THR A 57 12.75 -17.53 -8.98
CA THR A 57 14.19 -17.61 -8.68
C THR A 57 15.10 -17.16 -9.83
N ILE A 58 14.60 -16.98 -11.07
CA ILE A 58 15.40 -16.43 -12.18
C ILE A 58 15.34 -14.90 -12.30
N TYR A 59 14.49 -14.22 -11.53
CA TYR A 59 14.39 -12.77 -11.60
C TYR A 59 15.53 -12.10 -10.83
N SER A 60 16.11 -11.07 -11.42
CA SER A 60 17.08 -10.21 -10.75
C SER A 60 16.37 -9.29 -9.74
N TRP A 61 16.78 -9.36 -8.48
CA TRP A 61 16.27 -8.48 -7.43
C TRP A 61 16.70 -7.04 -7.68
N SER A 62 15.72 -6.15 -7.88
CA SER A 62 15.93 -4.71 -7.96
C SER A 62 15.45 -4.02 -6.69
N LEU A 63 16.02 -2.85 -6.37
CA LEU A 63 15.62 -2.06 -5.21
C LEU A 63 14.10 -1.75 -5.22
N PRO A 64 13.47 -1.31 -6.34
CA PRO A 64 12.03 -1.07 -6.36
C PRO A 64 11.19 -2.33 -6.09
N MET A 65 11.64 -3.51 -6.54
CA MET A 65 10.96 -4.79 -6.30
C MET A 65 10.99 -5.15 -4.80
N ALA A 66 12.19 -5.14 -4.20
CA ALA A 66 12.35 -5.42 -2.77
C ALA A 66 11.49 -4.47 -1.93
N MET A 67 11.54 -3.17 -2.24
CA MET A 67 10.73 -2.18 -1.56
C MET A 67 9.22 -2.40 -1.72
N SER A 68 8.75 -2.80 -2.90
CA SER A 68 7.33 -3.09 -3.11
C SER A 68 6.85 -4.27 -2.26
N ILE A 69 7.65 -5.34 -2.17
CA ILE A 69 7.35 -6.51 -1.34
C ILE A 69 7.36 -6.12 0.14
N CYS A 70 8.40 -5.39 0.58
CA CYS A 70 8.47 -4.89 1.95
C CYS A 70 7.26 -4.00 2.29
N HIS A 71 6.78 -3.15 1.39
CA HIS A 71 5.64 -2.26 1.67
C HIS A 71 4.35 -3.03 1.95
N ARG A 72 4.13 -4.11 1.18
CA ARG A 72 3.02 -5.04 1.41
C ARG A 72 3.21 -5.79 2.73
N GLY A 73 4.42 -6.30 2.99
CA GLY A 73 4.76 -7.01 4.22
C GLY A 73 4.55 -6.15 5.47
N THR A 74 5.04 -4.91 5.47
CA THR A 74 4.82 -3.98 6.59
C THR A 74 3.37 -3.57 6.71
N GLY A 75 2.62 -3.42 5.60
CA GLY A 75 1.19 -3.17 5.64
C GLY A 75 0.43 -4.30 6.35
N ILE A 76 0.70 -5.55 5.99
CA ILE A 76 0.13 -6.73 6.64
C ILE A 76 0.51 -6.78 8.12
N ALA A 77 1.80 -6.56 8.45
CA ALA A 77 2.28 -6.58 9.83
C ALA A 77 1.60 -5.52 10.70
N LEU A 78 1.43 -4.29 10.18
CA LEU A 78 0.76 -3.21 10.88
C LEU A 78 -0.74 -3.49 11.07
N SER A 79 -1.44 -3.95 10.02
CA SER A 79 -2.84 -4.33 10.12
C SER A 79 -3.04 -5.44 11.13
N ALA A 80 -2.23 -6.51 11.06
CA ALA A 80 -2.30 -7.61 12.02
C ALA A 80 -1.97 -7.16 13.44
N GLY A 81 -0.93 -6.33 13.62
CA GLY A 81 -0.52 -5.80 14.93
C GLY A 81 -1.62 -4.98 15.59
N VAL A 82 -2.22 -4.03 14.86
CA VAL A 82 -3.33 -3.20 15.38
C VAL A 82 -4.56 -4.05 15.66
N SER A 83 -4.94 -4.96 14.76
CA SER A 83 -6.09 -5.85 14.97
C SER A 83 -5.90 -6.78 16.17
N LEU A 84 -4.71 -7.39 16.33
CA LEU A 84 -4.42 -8.26 17.46
C LEU A 84 -4.37 -7.46 18.78
N PHE A 85 -3.79 -6.27 18.77
CA PHE A 85 -3.80 -5.40 19.95
C PHE A 85 -5.23 -5.01 20.33
N GLY A 86 -6.07 -4.61 19.36
CA GLY A 86 -7.48 -4.31 19.59
C GLY A 86 -8.28 -5.52 20.10
N MET A 87 -8.08 -6.70 19.50
CA MET A 87 -8.70 -7.95 19.97
C MET A 87 -8.22 -8.32 21.38
N SER A 88 -6.94 -8.09 21.69
CA SER A 88 -6.42 -8.38 23.03
C SER A 88 -7.10 -7.52 24.10
N ALA A 89 -7.36 -6.25 23.80
CA ALA A 89 -8.08 -5.36 24.72
C ALA A 89 -9.53 -5.80 24.99
N LEU A 90 -10.14 -6.58 24.10
CA LEU A 90 -11.50 -7.11 24.26
C LEU A 90 -11.52 -8.49 24.96
N LEU A 91 -10.47 -9.30 24.78
CA LEU A 91 -10.45 -10.70 25.18
C LEU A 91 -9.63 -10.97 26.44
N LEU A 92 -8.59 -10.20 26.71
CA LEU A 92 -7.70 -10.45 27.83
C LEU A 92 -8.25 -9.81 29.13
N PRO A 93 -8.15 -10.50 30.27
CA PRO A 93 -8.56 -9.94 31.57
C PRO A 93 -7.55 -8.90 32.06
N GLY A 94 -7.97 -8.01 32.96
CA GLY A 94 -7.10 -6.98 33.53
C GLY A 94 -7.07 -5.68 32.72
N ASN A 95 -6.34 -4.70 33.22
CA ASN A 95 -6.20 -3.38 32.60
C ASN A 95 -4.79 -3.21 32.00
N PHE A 96 -4.60 -2.15 31.21
CA PHE A 96 -3.31 -1.84 30.59
C PHE A 96 -2.16 -1.73 31.61
N GLU A 97 -2.41 -1.16 32.78
CA GLU A 97 -1.42 -0.97 33.84
C GLU A 97 -0.87 -2.31 34.35
N SER A 98 -1.74 -3.31 34.58
CA SER A 98 -1.32 -4.65 35.03
C SER A 98 -0.36 -5.33 34.03
N TYR A 99 -0.58 -5.14 32.73
CA TYR A 99 0.33 -5.65 31.69
C TYR A 99 1.66 -4.90 31.64
N LEU A 100 1.66 -3.58 31.90
CA LEU A 100 2.90 -2.82 32.02
C LEU A 100 3.72 -3.27 33.24
N GLU A 101 3.07 -3.54 34.38
CA GLU A 101 3.74 -4.08 35.56
C GLU A 101 4.31 -5.48 35.30
N LEU A 102 3.57 -6.34 34.59
CA LEU A 102 4.07 -7.63 34.15
C LEU A 102 5.32 -7.49 33.27
N VAL A 103 5.32 -6.58 32.28
CA VAL A 103 6.50 -6.37 31.43
C VAL A 103 7.68 -5.81 32.24
N LYS A 104 7.43 -4.93 33.21
CA LYS A 104 8.47 -4.40 34.12
C LYS A 104 9.06 -5.48 35.01
N SER A 105 8.24 -6.42 35.51
CA SER A 105 8.70 -7.50 36.38
C SER A 105 9.58 -8.55 35.68
N LEU A 106 9.55 -8.58 34.34
CA LEU A 106 10.50 -9.39 33.53
C LEU A 106 11.94 -8.85 33.58
N CYS A 107 12.18 -7.65 34.13
CA CYS A 107 13.51 -7.05 34.28
C CYS A 107 14.35 -7.08 32.99
N LEU A 108 13.72 -6.79 31.84
CA LEU A 108 14.37 -6.83 30.54
C LEU A 108 15.50 -5.80 30.46
N GLY A 109 16.66 -6.20 29.96
CA GLY A 109 17.79 -5.30 29.77
C GLY A 109 17.50 -4.21 28.73
N PRO A 110 18.16 -3.04 28.82
CA PRO A 110 17.88 -1.89 27.96
C PRO A 110 18.05 -2.21 26.46
N ALA A 111 19.04 -3.04 26.10
CA ALA A 111 19.23 -3.46 24.71
C ALA A 111 18.01 -4.20 24.13
N LEU A 112 17.39 -5.10 24.91
CA LEU A 112 16.19 -5.81 24.49
C LEU A 112 15.00 -4.86 24.36
N ILE A 113 14.83 -3.94 25.31
CA ILE A 113 13.75 -2.94 25.27
C ILE A 113 13.88 -2.05 24.03
N HIS A 114 15.07 -1.49 23.76
CA HIS A 114 15.30 -0.65 22.58
C HIS A 114 15.13 -1.41 21.27
N THR A 115 15.58 -2.67 21.21
CA THR A 115 15.39 -3.52 20.02
C THR A 115 13.92 -3.83 19.77
N ALA A 116 13.14 -4.12 20.82
CA ALA A 116 11.70 -4.34 20.72
C ALA A 116 10.96 -3.08 20.24
N LYS A 117 11.31 -1.91 20.79
CA LYS A 117 10.76 -0.61 20.35
C LYS A 117 11.09 -0.34 18.89
N PHE A 118 12.32 -0.58 18.47
CA PHE A 118 12.73 -0.42 17.07
C PHE A 118 11.97 -1.39 16.16
N ALA A 119 11.84 -2.66 16.53
CA ALA A 119 11.10 -3.65 15.75
C ALA A 119 9.61 -3.30 15.59
N LEU A 120 9.01 -2.65 16.60
CA LEU A 120 7.62 -2.17 16.54
C LEU A 120 7.48 -0.95 15.61
N VAL A 121 8.39 0.02 15.70
CA VAL A 121 8.28 1.30 14.99
C VAL A 121 8.83 1.24 13.56
N PHE A 122 9.81 0.39 13.28
CA PHE A 122 10.40 0.24 11.95
C PHE A 122 9.38 -0.03 10.83
N PRO A 123 8.46 -1.02 10.93
CA PRO A 123 7.46 -1.24 9.89
C PRO A 123 6.52 -0.05 9.73
N LEU A 124 6.19 0.67 10.82
CA LEU A 124 5.36 1.87 10.79
C LEU A 124 6.04 2.99 9.99
N MET A 125 7.29 3.31 10.32
CA MET A 125 8.04 4.36 9.62
C MET A 125 8.28 4.00 8.15
N TYR A 126 8.67 2.76 7.88
CA TYR A 126 8.88 2.28 6.51
C TYR A 126 7.59 2.36 5.69
N HIS A 127 6.48 1.85 6.20
CA HIS A 127 5.20 1.85 5.50
C HIS A 127 4.73 3.28 5.23
N THR A 128 4.92 4.19 6.19
CA THR A 128 4.51 5.60 6.06
C THR A 128 5.34 6.33 5.00
N TRP A 129 6.67 6.32 5.10
CA TRP A 129 7.53 7.01 4.13
C TRP A 129 7.39 6.43 2.73
N ASN A 130 7.34 5.10 2.63
CA ASN A 130 7.12 4.45 1.34
C ASN A 130 5.70 4.69 0.81
N GLY A 131 4.70 4.77 1.68
CA GLY A 131 3.33 5.12 1.32
C GLY A 131 3.22 6.53 0.73
N ILE A 132 3.90 7.52 1.31
CA ILE A 132 4.01 8.87 0.73
C ILE A 132 4.62 8.81 -0.68
N ARG A 133 5.66 7.99 -0.88
CA ARG A 133 6.25 7.78 -2.21
C ARG A 133 5.24 7.17 -3.19
N HIS A 134 4.42 6.21 -2.77
CA HIS A 134 3.33 5.67 -3.59
C HIS A 134 2.28 6.74 -3.94
N LEU A 135 1.88 7.58 -2.97
CA LEU A 135 0.97 8.69 -3.24
C LEU A 135 1.55 9.70 -4.24
N MET A 136 2.87 9.93 -4.23
CA MET A 136 3.51 10.76 -5.26
C MET A 136 3.44 10.12 -6.65
N TRP A 137 3.50 8.79 -6.74
CA TRP A 137 3.32 8.06 -7.99
C TRP A 137 1.89 8.16 -8.51
N ASP A 138 0.90 8.14 -7.63
CA ASP A 138 -0.51 8.36 -8.00
C ASP A 138 -0.74 9.76 -8.58
N LEU A 139 0.08 10.74 -8.18
CA LEU A 139 0.12 12.09 -8.77
C LEU A 139 0.96 12.18 -10.06
N GLY A 140 1.48 11.06 -10.58
CA GLY A 140 2.31 11.01 -11.78
C GLY A 140 3.75 11.51 -11.59
N LYS A 141 4.23 11.67 -10.35
CA LYS A 141 5.56 12.22 -10.05
C LYS A 141 6.56 11.10 -9.76
N GLY A 142 7.84 11.31 -10.13
CA GLY A 142 8.92 10.42 -9.73
C GLY A 142 8.93 9.05 -10.44
N LEU A 143 8.40 8.97 -11.67
CA LEU A 143 8.25 7.73 -12.45
C LEU A 143 9.46 7.41 -13.35
N LYS A 144 10.44 8.32 -13.49
CA LYS A 144 11.66 8.03 -14.26
C LYS A 144 12.56 7.08 -13.47
N ILE A 145 13.24 6.15 -14.15
CA ILE A 145 14.08 5.13 -13.51
C ILE A 145 15.07 5.72 -12.48
N PRO A 146 15.85 6.79 -12.76
CA PRO A 146 16.73 7.36 -11.73
C PRO A 146 15.98 7.88 -10.50
N GLN A 147 14.79 8.45 -10.69
CA GLN A 147 13.95 8.97 -9.59
C GLN A 147 13.40 7.83 -8.72
N LEU A 148 13.08 6.67 -9.29
CA LEU A 148 12.65 5.49 -8.53
C LEU A 148 13.73 5.04 -7.55
N TYR A 149 14.99 4.99 -7.98
CA TYR A 149 16.12 4.60 -7.14
C TYR A 149 16.45 5.69 -6.10
N GLN A 150 16.51 6.95 -6.50
CA GLN A 150 16.78 8.07 -5.59
C GLN A 150 15.73 8.17 -4.48
N SER A 151 14.45 8.18 -4.84
CA SER A 151 13.36 8.21 -3.85
C SER A 151 13.35 6.96 -2.98
N GLY A 152 13.73 5.79 -3.53
CA GLY A 152 13.89 4.57 -2.76
C GLY A 152 14.94 4.68 -1.65
N VAL A 153 16.13 5.19 -1.98
CA VAL A 153 17.19 5.45 -1.00
C VAL A 153 16.76 6.47 0.05
N VAL A 154 16.11 7.57 -0.36
CA VAL A 154 15.57 8.58 0.57
C VAL A 154 14.59 7.95 1.57
N VAL A 155 13.66 7.13 1.10
CA VAL A 155 12.71 6.41 1.99
C VAL A 155 13.45 5.52 2.99
N LEU A 156 14.47 4.78 2.56
CA LEU A 156 15.24 3.91 3.46
C LEU A 156 16.00 4.70 4.53
N VAL A 157 16.65 5.80 4.15
CA VAL A 157 17.36 6.67 5.10
C VAL A 157 16.39 7.28 6.12
N LEU A 158 15.28 7.86 5.64
CA LEU A 158 14.25 8.43 6.52
C LEU A 158 13.67 7.38 7.48
N THR A 159 13.44 6.17 6.98
CA THR A 159 12.95 5.04 7.78
C THR A 159 13.91 4.74 8.93
N VAL A 160 15.20 4.57 8.65
CA VAL A 160 16.19 4.23 9.70
C VAL A 160 16.29 5.35 10.73
N LEU A 161 16.45 6.61 10.28
CA LEU A 161 16.61 7.75 11.20
C LEU A 161 15.39 7.96 12.09
N SER A 162 14.18 7.96 11.51
CA SER A 162 12.94 8.13 12.27
C SER A 162 12.66 6.96 13.22
N SER A 163 12.97 5.73 12.81
CA SER A 163 12.80 4.55 13.66
C SER A 163 13.79 4.53 14.82
N MET A 164 15.06 4.89 14.57
CA MET A 164 16.06 5.01 15.64
C MET A 164 15.69 6.10 16.64
N GLY A 165 15.24 7.27 16.16
CA GLY A 165 14.80 8.37 17.02
C GLY A 165 13.66 7.95 17.94
N LEU A 166 12.61 7.32 17.39
CA LEU A 166 11.46 6.86 18.17
C LEU A 166 11.80 5.68 19.09
N ALA A 167 12.72 4.79 18.71
CA ALA A 167 13.15 3.70 19.59
C ALA A 167 13.99 4.20 20.78
N ALA A 168 14.67 5.33 20.63
CA ALA A 168 15.49 5.95 21.67
C ALA A 168 14.69 6.75 22.71
N MET A 169 13.49 7.23 22.38
CA MET A 169 12.55 7.94 23.29
C MET A 169 11.85 6.96 24.22
#